data_AF-A0A7X7N7Z2-F1
#
_entry.id   AF-A0A7X7N7Z2-F1
#
_cell.length_a   1.000
_cell.length_b   1.000
_cell.length_c   1.000
_cell.angle_alpha   90.00
_cell.angle_beta   90.00
_cell.angle_gamma   90.00
#
_symmetry.space_group_name_H-M   'P 1'
#
loop_
_entity.id
_entity.type
_entity.pdbx_description
1 polymer ?
#
loop_
_entity_poly.entity_id
_entity_poly.type
_entity_poly.pdbx_seq_one_letter_code
_entity_poly.pdbx_strand_id
1 'polypeptide(L)'
;MHLKKLVLTAVASAFCFTAIYAQDNNATAAEAPKAAEAKPVEDKLLPLITMEQAFAKALQNRNILAQYINNEVEKYKKAEEKDKAAIEENIKNARNKLAELNTYMDVIFGLGGRRAYEYNRVTSEIYLTVGTVSEVFTRAIATRDALAKQIAAVKEAIDKEQDAEKKKALEANQTALVQRYALIVNALFNIYQVHPVRNYHFDAATRTLFLKTNDAEVTKLQEQIKKAAEERKATEEKKAE
;
A
#
# COMPACT_ATOMS: atom_id res chain seq x y z
N MET A 1 21.22 -50.04 8.75
CA MET A 1 22.05 -49.76 7.55
C MET A 1 21.19 -48.91 6.62
N HIS A 2 21.54 -47.62 6.44
CA HIS A 2 21.20 -46.70 5.34
C HIS A 2 19.73 -46.63 4.83
N LEU A 3 19.02 -45.48 4.71
CA LEU A 3 19.36 -44.24 3.99
C LEU A 3 18.20 -43.23 4.26
N LYS A 4 18.45 -42.09 4.93
CA LYS A 4 18.40 -40.71 4.41
C LYS A 4 17.51 -40.43 3.16
N LYS A 5 16.62 -39.43 3.36
CA LYS A 5 16.09 -38.41 2.42
C LYS A 5 15.09 -38.84 1.33
N LEU A 6 13.86 -38.31 1.42
CA LEU A 6 13.26 -37.49 0.35
C LEU A 6 12.04 -36.71 0.87
N VAL A 7 12.24 -35.43 1.19
CA VAL A 7 11.18 -34.42 1.23
C VAL A 7 11.53 -33.43 0.13
N LEU A 8 10.83 -33.52 -0.99
CA LEU A 8 10.84 -32.61 -2.15
C LEU A 8 9.57 -33.00 -2.91
N THR A 9 8.50 -32.22 -2.92
CA THR A 9 8.12 -31.14 -3.86
C THR A 9 6.60 -30.95 -3.62
N ALA A 10 5.93 -29.81 -3.68
CA ALA A 10 6.16 -28.53 -4.30
C ALA A 10 5.28 -27.47 -3.60
N VAL A 11 5.83 -26.28 -3.34
CA VAL A 11 5.05 -25.05 -3.31
C VAL A 11 5.76 -24.10 -4.27
N ALA A 12 5.49 -24.31 -5.55
CA ALA A 12 5.75 -23.35 -6.60
C ALA A 12 4.45 -22.58 -6.82
N SER A 13 4.34 -21.39 -6.22
CA SER A 13 3.37 -20.38 -6.60
C SER A 13 4.01 -19.00 -6.46
N ALA A 14 4.79 -18.68 -7.51
CA ALA A 14 4.89 -17.38 -8.17
C ALA A 14 4.88 -16.12 -7.29
N PHE A 15 6.07 -15.75 -6.80
CA PHE A 15 6.45 -14.34 -6.70
C PHE A 15 6.57 -13.75 -8.12
N CYS A 16 5.50 -13.16 -8.63
CA CYS A 16 5.58 -12.30 -9.82
C CYS A 16 6.01 -10.89 -9.41
N PHE A 17 7.32 -10.68 -9.24
CA PHE A 17 7.95 -9.38 -9.31
C PHE A 17 9.34 -9.55 -9.94
N THR A 18 9.40 -9.43 -11.27
CA THR A 18 10.45 -8.76 -12.06
C THR A 18 10.29 -9.13 -13.53
N ALA A 19 9.84 -8.18 -14.36
CA ALA A 19 10.26 -8.03 -15.76
C ALA A 19 9.48 -6.89 -16.40
N ILE A 20 9.94 -5.64 -16.24
CA ILE A 20 10.04 -4.71 -17.38
C ILE A 20 11.28 -3.83 -17.14
N TYR A 21 12.13 -3.81 -18.16
CA TYR A 21 13.36 -3.01 -18.35
C TYR A 21 14.68 -3.62 -17.86
N ALA A 22 15.15 -4.61 -18.61
CA ALA A 22 16.54 -4.65 -19.04
C ALA A 22 16.57 -5.06 -20.52
N GLN A 23 17.06 -4.18 -21.40
CA GLN A 23 17.68 -4.59 -22.66
C GLN A 23 18.81 -3.63 -23.01
N ASP A 24 19.99 -4.23 -23.11
CA ASP A 24 21.12 -3.98 -24.00
C ASP A 24 21.83 -2.60 -23.97
N ASN A 25 23.07 -2.61 -23.46
CA ASN A 25 24.24 -2.58 -24.37
C ASN A 25 25.56 -2.88 -23.63
N ASN A 26 26.40 -3.66 -24.30
CA ASN A 26 27.75 -4.08 -23.91
C ASN A 26 28.81 -3.07 -24.41
N ALA A 27 29.95 -3.03 -23.70
CA ALA A 27 31.26 -2.45 -24.04
C ALA A 27 31.36 -0.90 -23.99
N THR A 28 32.35 -0.23 -23.39
CA THR A 28 33.78 -0.49 -23.14
C THR A 28 34.26 0.38 -21.95
N ALA A 29 35.38 0.01 -21.32
CA ALA A 29 35.98 0.72 -20.19
C ALA A 29 36.54 2.10 -20.58
N ALA A 30 36.20 3.14 -19.81
CA ALA A 30 36.97 4.37 -19.69
C ALA A 30 36.64 5.08 -18.35
N GLU A 31 37.71 5.32 -17.58
CA GLU A 31 37.92 6.25 -16.45
C GLU A 31 36.75 6.65 -15.53
N ALA A 32 36.92 6.32 -14.24
CA ALA A 32 36.14 6.87 -13.15
C ALA A 32 36.27 8.41 -13.09
N PRO A 33 35.17 9.18 -13.16
CA PRO A 33 35.22 10.57 -12.77
C PRO A 33 35.06 10.67 -11.26
N LYS A 34 36.05 11.34 -10.67
CA LYS A 34 36.08 11.87 -9.30
C LYS A 34 34.74 12.45 -8.88
N ALA A 35 34.48 12.30 -7.58
CA ALA A 35 33.46 13.00 -6.82
C ALA A 35 33.30 14.46 -7.28
N ALA A 36 32.27 14.71 -8.08
CA ALA A 36 31.71 16.03 -8.23
C ALA A 36 30.83 16.25 -7.00
N GLU A 37 31.17 17.25 -6.19
CA GLU A 37 30.32 17.78 -5.15
C GLU A 37 28.93 18.04 -5.76
N ALA A 38 27.97 17.20 -5.40
CA ALA A 38 26.58 17.37 -5.78
C ALA A 38 26.08 18.65 -5.11
N LYS A 39 25.90 19.72 -5.91
CA LYS A 39 25.02 20.82 -5.50
C LYS A 39 23.71 20.19 -4.99
N PRO A 40 23.17 20.60 -3.84
CA PRO A 40 21.94 20.03 -3.34
C PRO A 40 20.85 20.38 -4.34
N VAL A 41 20.33 19.36 -5.02
CA VAL A 41 19.11 19.48 -5.81
C VAL A 41 18.03 19.86 -4.79
N GLU A 42 17.48 21.07 -4.87
CA GLU A 42 16.43 21.51 -3.96
C GLU A 42 15.21 20.60 -4.15
N ASP A 43 14.89 19.80 -3.13
CA ASP A 43 13.69 18.97 -3.11
C ASP A 43 12.45 19.88 -3.19
N LYS A 44 11.70 19.80 -4.30
CA LYS A 44 10.36 20.40 -4.40
C LYS A 44 9.35 19.52 -3.70
N LEU A 45 8.56 20.13 -2.81
CA LEU A 45 7.49 19.47 -2.06
C LEU A 45 6.16 19.61 -2.83
N LEU A 46 5.68 18.51 -3.40
CA LEU A 46 4.37 18.46 -4.05
C LEU A 46 3.31 18.00 -3.04
N PRO A 47 2.24 18.78 -2.78
CA PRO A 47 1.18 18.36 -1.87
C PRO A 47 0.47 17.14 -2.45
N LEU A 48 0.46 16.04 -1.72
CA LEU A 48 -0.16 14.79 -2.14
C LEU A 48 -1.60 14.71 -1.65
N ILE A 49 -1.78 14.70 -0.32
CA ILE A 49 -3.08 14.62 0.33
C ILE A 49 -2.98 15.13 1.77
N THR A 50 -4.03 15.77 2.26
CA THR A 50 -4.15 16.02 3.70
C THR A 50 -4.60 14.76 4.42
N MET A 51 -4.24 14.62 5.69
CA MET A 51 -4.67 13.47 6.49
C MET A 51 -6.20 13.34 6.55
N GLU A 52 -6.91 14.46 6.69
CA GLU A 52 -8.37 14.51 6.73
C GLU A 52 -9.01 14.09 5.40
N GLN A 53 -8.46 14.55 4.26
CA GLN A 53 -8.92 14.12 2.94
C GLN A 53 -8.71 12.62 2.71
N ALA A 54 -7.60 12.05 3.17
CA ALA A 54 -7.34 10.62 3.05
C ALA A 54 -8.38 9.79 3.82
N PHE A 55 -8.72 10.21 5.05
CA PHE A 55 -9.76 9.58 5.85
C PHE A 55 -11.14 9.70 5.20
N ALA A 56 -11.53 10.91 4.78
CA ALA A 56 -12.81 11.16 4.13
C ALA A 56 -12.97 10.33 2.84
N LYS A 57 -11.92 10.26 2.01
CA LYS A 57 -11.91 9.45 0.78
C LYS A 57 -12.03 7.96 1.06
N ALA A 58 -11.34 7.45 2.09
CA ALA A 58 -11.43 6.04 2.47
C ALA A 58 -12.86 5.68 2.94
N LEU A 59 -13.47 6.53 3.78
CA LEU A 59 -14.86 6.37 4.20
C LEU A 59 -15.85 6.43 3.04
N GLN A 60 -15.67 7.39 2.13
CA GLN A 60 -16.51 7.52 0.95
C GLN A 60 -16.43 6.27 0.08
N ASN A 61 -15.23 5.76 -0.21
CA ASN A 61 -15.03 4.55 -1.00
C ASN A 61 -15.67 3.32 -0.34
N ARG A 62 -15.56 3.20 0.99
CA ARG A 62 -16.22 2.14 1.76
C ARG A 62 -17.74 2.18 1.59
N ASN A 63 -18.34 3.37 1.68
CA ASN A 63 -19.78 3.54 1.50
C ASN A 63 -20.22 3.24 0.06
N ILE A 64 -19.46 3.70 -0.94
CA ILE A 64 -19.71 3.41 -2.36
C ILE A 64 -19.68 1.90 -2.61
N LEU A 65 -18.68 1.19 -2.07
CA LEU A 65 -18.58 -0.26 -2.22
C LEU A 65 -19.75 -0.99 -1.55
N ALA A 66 -20.13 -0.57 -0.34
CA ALA A 66 -21.28 -1.16 0.36
C ALA A 66 -22.59 -0.95 -0.42
N GLN A 67 -22.82 0.26 -0.96
CA GLN A 67 -23.97 0.55 -1.80
C GLN A 67 -23.94 -0.25 -3.11
N TYR A 68 -22.78 -0.35 -3.76
CA TYR A 68 -22.60 -1.16 -4.96
C TYR A 68 -22.98 -2.62 -4.71
N ILE A 69 -22.51 -3.22 -3.60
CA ILE A 69 -22.86 -4.60 -3.23
C ILE A 69 -24.38 -4.74 -3.07
N ASN A 70 -25.03 -3.82 -2.36
CA ASN A 70 -26.49 -3.86 -2.19
C ASN A 70 -27.22 -3.77 -3.53
N ASN A 71 -26.78 -2.89 -4.42
CA ASN A 71 -27.36 -2.74 -5.75
C ASN A 71 -27.17 -4.00 -6.61
N GLU A 72 -25.99 -4.61 -6.59
CA GLU A 72 -25.73 -5.86 -7.32
C GLU A 72 -26.52 -7.04 -6.74
N VAL A 73 -26.69 -7.12 -5.42
CA VAL A 73 -27.56 -8.13 -4.79
C VAL A 73 -29.01 -7.96 -5.22
N GLU A 74 -29.51 -6.73 -5.32
CA GLU A 74 -30.86 -6.47 -5.83
C GLU A 74 -31.00 -6.79 -7.32
N LYS A 75 -29.96 -6.53 -8.12
CA LYS A 75 -29.91 -6.97 -9.53
C LYS A 75 -29.94 -8.48 -9.64
N TYR A 76 -29.15 -9.19 -8.83
CA TYR A 76 -29.10 -10.65 -8.82
C TYR A 76 -30.49 -11.28 -8.57
N LYS A 77 -31.26 -10.71 -7.63
CA LYS A 77 -32.63 -11.17 -7.33
C LYS A 77 -33.60 -11.03 -8.51
N LYS A 78 -33.35 -10.11 -9.42
CA LYS A 78 -34.22 -9.77 -10.57
C LYS A 78 -33.67 -10.28 -11.91
N ALA A 79 -32.45 -10.83 -11.92
CA ALA A 79 -31.75 -11.23 -13.13
C ALA A 79 -32.21 -12.61 -13.65
N GLU A 80 -32.11 -12.79 -14.96
CA GLU A 80 -32.26 -14.09 -15.61
C GLU A 80 -31.06 -14.99 -15.28
N GLU A 81 -31.25 -16.31 -15.34
CA GLU A 81 -30.24 -17.30 -14.94
C GLU A 81 -28.91 -17.14 -15.69
N LYS A 82 -28.97 -16.71 -16.96
CA LYS A 82 -27.80 -16.47 -17.81
C LYS A 82 -26.90 -15.33 -17.32
N ASP A 83 -27.45 -14.35 -16.60
CA ASP A 83 -26.75 -13.14 -16.15
C ASP A 83 -26.27 -13.25 -14.69
N LYS A 84 -26.85 -14.19 -13.93
CA LYS A 84 -26.57 -14.36 -12.49
C LYS A 84 -25.11 -14.66 -12.18
N ALA A 85 -24.44 -15.48 -12.98
CA ALA A 85 -23.05 -15.86 -12.75
C ALA A 85 -22.11 -14.64 -12.78
N ALA A 86 -22.29 -13.74 -13.75
CA ALA A 86 -21.51 -12.50 -13.85
C ALA A 86 -21.79 -11.54 -12.69
N ILE A 87 -23.06 -11.42 -12.28
CA ILE A 87 -23.46 -10.59 -11.14
C ILE A 87 -22.87 -11.17 -9.83
N GLU A 88 -22.86 -12.48 -9.66
CA GLU A 88 -22.27 -13.14 -8.49
C GLU A 88 -20.76 -12.88 -8.39
N GLU A 89 -20.05 -12.94 -9.52
CA GLU A 89 -18.63 -12.58 -9.59
C GLU A 89 -18.40 -11.11 -9.20
N ASN A 90 -19.23 -10.19 -9.70
CA ASN A 90 -19.17 -8.77 -9.34
C ASN A 90 -19.39 -8.55 -7.84
N ILE A 91 -20.38 -9.24 -7.23
CA ILE A 91 -20.66 -9.19 -5.79
C ILE A 91 -19.44 -9.71 -5.01
N LYS A 92 -18.88 -10.85 -5.40
CA LYS A 92 -17.71 -11.46 -4.75
C LYS A 92 -16.51 -10.52 -4.80
N ASN A 93 -16.21 -9.96 -5.98
CA ASN A 93 -15.11 -9.02 -6.17
C ASN A 93 -15.30 -7.74 -5.34
N ALA A 94 -16.51 -7.20 -5.28
CA ALA A 94 -16.80 -6.02 -4.46
C ALA A 94 -16.71 -6.31 -2.96
N ARG A 95 -17.17 -7.47 -2.50
CA ARG A 95 -17.03 -7.91 -1.10
C ARG A 95 -15.55 -8.06 -0.71
N ASN A 96 -14.73 -8.64 -1.58
CA ASN A 96 -13.29 -8.75 -1.35
C ASN A 96 -12.64 -7.37 -1.23
N LYS A 97 -12.92 -6.45 -2.16
CA LYS A 97 -12.42 -5.06 -2.10
C LYS A 97 -12.87 -4.33 -0.85
N LEU A 98 -14.12 -4.53 -0.42
CA LEU A 98 -14.64 -3.93 0.81
C LEU A 98 -13.93 -4.49 2.05
N ALA A 99 -13.69 -5.80 2.09
CA ALA A 99 -12.95 -6.45 3.18
C ALA A 99 -11.49 -5.98 3.24
N GLU A 100 -10.82 -5.86 2.09
CA GLU A 100 -9.46 -5.29 1.98
C GLU A 100 -9.43 -3.84 2.47
N LEU A 101 -10.35 -2.99 1.99
CA LEU A 101 -10.42 -1.59 2.41
C LEU A 101 -10.68 -1.46 3.93
N ASN A 102 -11.61 -2.25 4.49
CA ASN A 102 -11.84 -2.27 5.92
C ASN A 102 -10.56 -2.67 6.68
N THR A 103 -9.85 -3.69 6.21
CA THR A 103 -8.58 -4.11 6.81
C THR A 103 -7.53 -3.00 6.75
N TYR A 104 -7.39 -2.30 5.62
CA TYR A 104 -6.45 -1.18 5.50
C TYR A 104 -6.84 0.00 6.39
N MET A 105 -8.13 0.30 6.46
CA MET A 105 -8.64 1.31 7.39
C MET A 105 -8.38 0.91 8.84
N ASP A 106 -8.51 -0.36 9.21
CA ASP A 106 -8.21 -0.83 10.57
C ASP A 106 -6.70 -0.84 10.87
N VAL A 107 -5.85 -1.12 9.87
CA VAL A 107 -4.40 -1.08 10.03
C VAL A 107 -3.90 0.35 10.19
N ILE A 108 -4.45 1.29 9.42
CA ILE A 108 -4.10 2.70 9.52
C ILE A 108 -4.82 3.32 10.73
N PHE A 109 -6.13 3.47 10.65
CA PHE A 109 -6.99 4.19 11.59
C PHE A 109 -7.42 3.36 12.80
N GLY A 110 -7.26 2.05 12.75
CA GLY A 110 -7.87 1.16 13.72
C GLY A 110 -7.17 1.06 15.08
N LEU A 111 -7.84 0.24 15.88
CA LEU A 111 -8.11 0.36 17.30
C LEU A 111 -7.06 -0.34 18.19
N GLY A 112 -5.81 -0.40 17.73
CA GLY A 112 -4.71 -1.12 18.39
C GLY A 112 -3.87 -0.28 19.36
N GLY A 113 -4.13 1.04 19.43
CA GLY A 113 -3.43 1.97 20.32
C GLY A 113 -4.20 2.30 21.60
N ARG A 114 -3.69 3.29 22.35
CA ARG A 114 -4.31 3.84 23.57
C ARG A 114 -5.78 4.21 23.28
N ARG A 115 -6.69 3.38 23.76
CA ARG A 115 -8.13 3.59 23.66
C ARG A 115 -8.52 4.62 24.71
N ALA A 116 -8.75 5.85 24.27
CA ALA A 116 -9.35 6.85 25.14
C ALA A 116 -10.87 6.79 24.94
N TYR A 117 -11.60 6.53 26.01
CA TYR A 117 -13.05 6.60 26.00
C TYR A 117 -13.47 8.01 26.35
N GLU A 118 -14.26 8.64 25.50
CA GLU A 118 -14.83 9.96 25.74
C GLU A 118 -16.35 9.84 25.87
N TYR A 119 -16.89 10.32 26.99
CA TYR A 119 -18.32 10.34 27.21
C TYR A 119 -18.91 11.65 26.69
N ASN A 120 -19.70 11.58 25.63
CA ASN A 120 -20.47 12.70 25.13
C ASN A 120 -21.72 12.87 26.00
N ARG A 121 -21.71 13.91 26.83
CA ARG A 121 -22.82 14.22 27.75
C ARG A 121 -24.11 14.64 27.05
N VAL A 122 -24.03 15.11 25.81
CA VAL A 122 -25.19 15.61 25.05
C VAL A 122 -25.97 14.45 24.43
N THR A 123 -25.26 13.50 23.80
CA THR A 123 -25.88 12.33 23.17
C THR A 123 -25.96 11.12 24.09
N SER A 124 -25.34 11.19 25.28
CA SER A 124 -25.17 10.05 26.20
C SER A 124 -24.44 8.85 25.58
N GLU A 125 -23.56 9.11 24.61
CA GLU A 125 -22.78 8.09 23.92
C GLU A 125 -21.33 8.06 24.41
N ILE A 126 -20.74 6.86 24.43
CA ILE A 126 -19.31 6.67 24.70
C ILE A 126 -18.60 6.48 23.37
N TYR A 127 -17.71 7.40 23.04
CA TYR A 127 -16.87 7.34 21.85
C TYR A 127 -15.52 6.73 22.17
N LEU A 128 -14.99 5.97 21.21
CA LEU A 128 -13.63 5.45 21.26
C LEU A 128 -12.71 6.34 20.41
N THR A 129 -11.89 7.13 21.09
CA THR A 129 -10.89 7.99 20.47
C THR A 129 -9.63 7.18 20.17
N VAL A 130 -9.27 7.11 18.88
CA VAL A 130 -8.13 6.34 18.34
C VAL A 130 -6.86 7.18 18.06
N GLY A 131 -6.92 8.47 18.40
CA GLY A 131 -5.91 9.48 18.11
C GLY A 131 -6.32 10.41 16.96
N THR A 132 -5.53 11.47 16.75
CA THR A 132 -5.69 12.36 15.60
C THR A 132 -5.19 11.69 14.32
N VAL A 133 -5.69 12.11 13.16
CA VAL A 133 -5.30 11.49 11.87
C VAL A 133 -3.78 11.57 11.62
N SER A 134 -3.14 12.64 12.10
CA SER A 134 -1.69 12.82 12.02
C SER A 134 -0.90 11.85 12.92
N GLU A 135 -1.36 11.61 14.15
CA GLU A 135 -0.75 10.63 15.06
C GLU A 135 -0.85 9.22 14.49
N VAL A 136 -2.02 8.91 13.94
CA VAL A 136 -2.32 7.63 13.30
C VAL A 136 -1.39 7.38 12.11
N PHE A 137 -1.20 8.38 11.25
CA PHE A 137 -0.26 8.30 10.12
C PHE A 137 1.18 8.11 10.59
N THR A 138 1.64 8.92 11.55
CA THR A 138 3.01 8.85 12.07
C THR A 138 3.30 7.48 12.67
N ARG A 139 2.34 6.92 13.41
CA ARG A 139 2.41 5.56 13.97
C ARG A 139 2.50 4.49 12.88
N ALA A 140 1.72 4.61 11.80
CA ALA A 140 1.76 3.67 10.68
C ALA A 140 3.14 3.67 9.98
N ILE A 141 3.71 4.86 9.75
CA ILE A 141 5.07 4.99 9.19
C ILE A 141 6.12 4.40 10.13
N ALA A 142 6.08 4.74 11.42
CA ALA A 142 7.01 4.19 12.40
C ALA A 142 6.93 2.65 12.48
N THR A 143 5.72 2.09 12.39
CA THR A 143 5.50 0.64 12.38
C THR A 143 6.10 -0.02 11.13
N ARG A 144 5.89 0.58 9.94
CA ARG A 144 6.51 0.12 8.68
C ARG A 144 8.03 0.08 8.80
N ASP A 145 8.65 1.15 9.30
CA ASP A 145 10.10 1.28 9.39
C ASP A 145 10.68 0.32 10.45
N ALA A 146 9.98 0.12 11.57
CA ALA A 146 10.35 -0.87 12.56
C ALA A 146 10.30 -2.30 12.01
N LEU A 147 9.24 -2.66 11.27
CA LEU A 147 9.13 -3.97 10.62
C LEU A 147 10.23 -4.19 9.57
N ALA A 148 10.55 -3.18 8.76
CA ALA A 148 11.66 -3.27 7.80
C ALA A 148 13.00 -3.58 8.48
N LYS A 149 13.31 -2.88 9.59
CA LYS A 149 14.51 -3.14 10.39
C LYS A 149 14.51 -4.54 10.99
N GLN A 150 13.37 -5.01 11.51
CA GLN A 150 13.24 -6.36 12.06
C GLN A 150 13.45 -7.43 10.98
N ILE A 151 12.89 -7.26 9.77
CA ILE A 151 13.08 -8.19 8.65
C ILE A 151 14.56 -8.28 8.26
N ALA A 152 15.26 -7.15 8.18
CA ALA A 152 16.70 -7.12 7.89
C ALA A 152 17.51 -7.83 8.99
N ALA A 153 17.21 -7.55 10.26
CA ALA A 153 17.89 -8.19 11.38
C ALA A 153 17.66 -9.71 11.43
N VAL A 154 16.43 -10.18 11.18
CA VAL A 154 16.12 -11.61 11.12
C VAL A 154 16.80 -12.26 9.90
N LYS A 155 16.88 -11.56 8.76
CA LYS A 155 17.64 -12.05 7.59
C LYS A 155 19.11 -12.30 7.93
N GLU A 156 19.77 -11.32 8.57
CA GLU A 156 21.15 -11.47 9.01
C GLU A 156 21.32 -12.61 10.02
N ALA A 157 20.33 -12.84 10.89
CA ALA A 157 20.34 -13.97 11.82
C ALA A 157 20.20 -15.32 11.10
N ILE A 158 19.34 -15.42 10.08
CA ILE A 158 19.20 -16.62 9.23
C ILE A 158 20.50 -16.95 8.50
N ASP A 159 21.20 -15.93 7.99
CA ASP A 159 22.46 -16.09 7.25
C ASP A 159 23.60 -16.58 8.13
N LYS A 160 23.55 -16.30 9.44
CA LYS A 160 24.55 -16.71 10.45
C LYS A 160 24.19 -18.01 11.16
N GLU A 161 22.93 -18.45 11.11
CA GLU A 161 22.46 -19.65 11.81
C GLU A 161 22.83 -20.93 11.06
N GLN A 162 23.43 -21.88 11.78
CA GLN A 162 23.89 -23.16 11.25
C GLN A 162 22.97 -24.32 11.65
N ASP A 163 22.20 -24.15 12.73
CA ASP A 163 21.22 -25.13 13.18
C ASP A 163 19.98 -25.11 12.28
N ALA A 164 19.64 -26.26 11.71
CA ALA A 164 18.54 -26.38 10.75
C ALA A 164 17.16 -26.12 11.35
N GLU A 165 16.93 -26.49 12.62
CA GLU A 165 15.63 -26.27 13.27
C GLU A 165 15.46 -24.80 13.66
N LYS A 166 16.51 -24.17 14.20
CA LYS A 166 16.49 -22.73 14.52
C LYS A 166 16.38 -21.88 13.26
N LYS A 167 17.09 -22.26 12.20
CA LYS A 167 16.98 -21.58 10.90
C LYS A 167 15.55 -21.62 10.36
N LYS A 168 14.90 -22.79 10.40
CA LYS A 168 13.50 -22.93 9.98
C LYS A 168 12.55 -22.06 10.83
N ALA A 169 12.78 -21.97 12.13
CA ALA A 169 11.99 -21.11 13.01
C ALA A 169 12.19 -19.61 12.67
N LEU A 170 13.42 -19.20 12.37
CA LEU A 170 13.74 -17.83 11.94
C LEU A 170 13.12 -17.50 10.57
N GLU A 171 13.13 -18.43 9.61
CA GLU A 171 12.48 -18.29 8.30
C GLU A 171 10.96 -18.13 8.44
N ALA A 172 10.33 -18.90 9.33
CA ALA A 172 8.89 -18.76 9.63
C ALA A 172 8.59 -17.39 10.26
N ASN A 173 9.42 -16.93 11.19
CA ASN A 173 9.30 -15.60 11.78
C ASN A 173 9.48 -14.49 10.73
N GLN A 174 10.50 -14.59 9.87
CA GLN A 174 10.73 -13.66 8.78
C GLN A 174 9.50 -13.58 7.85
N THR A 175 8.92 -14.72 7.50
CA THR A 175 7.71 -14.79 6.67
C THR A 175 6.55 -14.05 7.32
N ALA A 176 6.32 -14.25 8.63
CA ALA A 176 5.27 -13.54 9.37
C ALA A 176 5.52 -12.02 9.42
N LEU A 177 6.78 -11.60 9.61
CA LEU A 177 7.15 -10.18 9.58
C LEU A 177 6.94 -9.56 8.20
N VAL A 178 7.31 -10.26 7.12
CA VAL A 178 7.11 -9.83 5.73
C VAL A 178 5.63 -9.67 5.42
N GLN A 179 4.77 -10.59 5.88
CA GLN A 179 3.31 -10.47 5.73
C GLN A 179 2.77 -9.22 6.43
N ARG A 180 3.20 -8.95 7.67
CA ARG A 180 2.82 -7.73 8.41
C ARG A 180 3.32 -6.46 7.73
N TYR A 181 4.55 -6.51 7.20
CA TYR A 181 5.15 -5.40 6.46
C TYR A 181 4.38 -5.12 5.16
N ALA A 182 4.03 -6.16 4.39
CA ALA A 182 3.23 -6.01 3.18
C ALA A 182 1.85 -5.41 3.49
N LEU A 183 1.23 -5.83 4.59
CA LEU A 183 -0.05 -5.28 5.03
C LEU A 183 0.02 -3.78 5.32
N ILE A 184 1.00 -3.31 6.10
CA ILE A 184 1.15 -1.88 6.42
C ILE A 184 1.51 -1.05 5.18
N VAL A 185 2.35 -1.57 4.29
CA VAL A 185 2.71 -0.90 3.03
C VAL A 185 1.50 -0.76 2.11
N ASN A 186 0.73 -1.83 1.94
CA ASN A 186 -0.49 -1.80 1.13
C ASN A 186 -1.54 -0.86 1.73
N ALA A 187 -1.67 -0.83 3.05
CA ALA A 187 -2.59 0.08 3.72
C ALA A 187 -2.16 1.55 3.53
N LEU A 188 -0.87 1.87 3.71
CA LEU A 188 -0.32 3.21 3.47
C LEU A 188 -0.49 3.65 2.01
N PHE A 189 -0.31 2.73 1.05
CA PHE A 189 -0.52 3.00 -0.36
C PHE A 189 -1.99 3.25 -0.70
N ASN A 190 -2.91 2.39 -0.23
CA ASN A 190 -4.32 2.51 -0.59
C ASN A 190 -5.01 3.71 0.08
N ILE A 191 -4.58 4.10 1.28
CA ILE A 191 -5.16 5.23 2.02
C ILE A 191 -4.50 6.56 1.66
N TYR A 192 -3.15 6.60 1.65
CA TYR A 192 -2.39 7.85 1.49
C TYR A 192 -1.63 7.95 0.17
N GLN A 193 -1.70 6.94 -0.72
CA GLN A 193 -0.91 6.87 -1.95
C GLN A 193 0.61 6.91 -1.72
N VAL A 194 1.05 6.44 -0.54
CA VAL A 194 2.47 6.33 -0.18
C VAL A 194 3.06 5.10 -0.84
N HIS A 195 3.79 5.30 -1.94
CA HIS A 195 4.59 4.27 -2.58
C HIS A 195 5.92 4.05 -1.85
N PRO A 196 6.34 2.81 -1.54
CA PRO A 196 7.51 2.52 -0.70
C PRO A 196 8.85 3.03 -1.26
N VAL A 197 8.96 3.21 -2.58
CA VAL A 197 10.20 3.63 -3.26
C VAL A 197 10.36 5.16 -3.41
N ARG A 198 9.37 5.94 -2.97
CA ARG A 198 9.36 7.39 -3.14
C ARG A 198 9.65 8.09 -1.82
N ASN A 199 10.23 9.29 -1.90
CA ASN A 199 10.52 10.10 -0.73
C ASN A 199 9.35 11.02 -0.38
N TYR A 200 8.94 11.02 0.89
CA TYR A 200 7.85 11.85 1.38
C TYR A 200 8.31 12.75 2.52
N HIS A 201 7.63 13.88 2.68
CA HIS A 201 7.78 14.77 3.81
C HIS A 201 6.41 15.03 4.41
N PHE A 202 6.26 14.79 5.71
CA PHE A 202 5.03 15.12 6.42
C PHE A 202 5.23 16.43 7.17
N ASP A 203 4.37 17.42 6.86
CA ASP A 203 4.32 18.67 7.60
C ASP A 203 3.20 18.59 8.64
N ALA A 204 3.59 18.66 9.91
CA ALA A 204 2.68 18.59 11.04
C ALA A 204 1.80 19.85 11.18
N ALA A 205 2.28 21.01 10.73
CA ALA A 205 1.53 22.27 10.84
C ALA A 205 0.34 22.28 9.88
N THR A 206 0.57 21.86 8.63
CA THR A 206 -0.49 21.78 7.61
C THR A 206 -1.17 20.42 7.54
N ARG A 207 -0.72 19.43 8.33
CA ARG A 207 -1.19 18.03 8.31
C ARG A 207 -1.21 17.44 6.90
N THR A 208 -0.25 17.85 6.09
CA THR A 208 -0.19 17.51 4.67
C THR A 208 1.00 16.61 4.40
N LEU A 209 0.75 15.54 3.66
CA LEU A 209 1.80 14.71 3.12
C LEU A 209 2.27 15.30 1.80
N PHE A 210 3.57 15.54 1.69
CA PHE A 210 4.22 15.99 0.48
C PHE A 210 5.05 14.87 -0.12
N LEU A 211 5.04 14.76 -1.44
CA LEU A 211 6.04 14.00 -2.18
C LEU A 211 7.26 14.90 -2.39
N LYS A 212 8.43 14.45 -1.93
CA LYS A 212 9.70 15.08 -2.29
C LYS A 212 10.03 14.70 -3.73
N THR A 213 10.22 15.70 -4.57
CA THR A 213 10.52 15.54 -6.00
C THR A 213 11.67 16.46 -6.40
N ASN A 214 12.28 16.18 -7.54
CA ASN A 214 13.20 17.10 -8.20
C ASN A 214 12.55 17.68 -9.47
N ASP A 215 13.15 18.74 -10.03
CA ASP A 215 12.61 19.44 -11.21
C ASP A 215 12.35 18.55 -12.43
N ALA A 216 13.19 17.54 -12.63
CA ALA A 216 13.04 16.56 -13.71
C ALA A 216 11.80 15.67 -13.50
N GLU A 217 11.56 15.21 -12.28
CA GLU A 217 10.37 14.44 -11.91
C GLU A 217 9.09 15.29 -11.94
N VAL A 218 9.15 16.54 -11.51
CA VAL A 218 8.02 17.47 -11.58
C VAL A 218 7.58 17.67 -13.04
N THR A 219 8.55 17.90 -13.93
CA THR A 219 8.27 18.10 -15.36
C THR A 219 7.63 16.85 -15.97
N LYS A 220 8.18 15.67 -15.67
CA LYS A 220 7.64 14.38 -16.13
C LYS A 220 6.23 14.10 -15.57
N LEU A 221 5.98 14.45 -14.31
CA LEU A 221 4.65 14.31 -13.69
C LEU A 221 3.64 15.27 -14.31
N GLN A 222 4.04 16.51 -14.59
CA GLN A 222 3.17 17.49 -15.26
C GLN A 222 2.81 17.05 -16.69
N GLU A 223 3.78 16.51 -17.44
CA GLU A 223 3.52 15.93 -18.76
C GLU A 223 2.58 14.72 -18.68
N GLN A 224 2.77 13.82 -17.71
CA GLN A 224 1.88 12.68 -17.48
C GLN A 224 0.47 13.10 -17.07
N ILE A 225 0.33 14.13 -16.22
CA ILE A 225 -0.97 14.67 -15.80
C ILE A 225 -1.68 15.32 -16.99
N LYS A 226 -0.98 16.11 -17.81
CA LYS A 226 -1.55 16.71 -19.03
C LYS A 226 -2.03 15.63 -19.99
N LYS A 227 -1.19 14.62 -20.24
CA LYS A 227 -1.53 13.50 -21.11
C LYS A 227 -2.74 12.72 -20.60
N ALA A 228 -2.80 12.43 -19.30
CA ALA A 228 -3.95 11.75 -18.69
C ALA A 228 -5.24 12.61 -18.72
N ALA A 229 -5.13 13.93 -18.59
CA ALA A 229 -6.27 14.84 -18.70
C ALA A 229 -6.79 14.94 -20.14
N GLU A 230 -5.90 14.96 -21.13
CA GLU A 230 -6.23 14.91 -22.56
C GLU A 230 -6.86 13.57 -22.95
N GLU A 231 -6.32 12.45 -22.45
CA GLU A 231 -6.90 11.11 -22.66
C GLU A 231 -8.29 10.99 -22.02
N ARG A 232 -8.52 11.57 -20.84
CA ARG A 232 -9.85 11.62 -20.22
C ARG A 232 -10.85 12.43 -21.04
N LYS A 233 -10.46 13.61 -21.52
CA LYS A 233 -11.31 14.44 -22.40
C LYS A 233 -11.65 13.72 -23.71
N ALA A 234 -10.66 13.10 -24.35
CA ALA A 234 -10.88 12.33 -25.58
C ALA A 234 -11.78 11.09 -25.36
N THR A 235 -11.76 10.52 -24.14
CA THR A 235 -12.63 9.39 -23.79
C THR A 235 -14.05 9.84 -23.41
N GLU A 236 -14.22 11.05 -22.88
CA GLU A 236 -15.52 11.66 -22.60
C GLU A 236 -16.21 12.17 -23.88
N GLU A 237 -15.46 12.75 -24.82
CA GLU A 237 -15.97 13.17 -26.13
C GLU A 237 -16.42 11.97 -26.98
N LYS A 238 -15.67 10.86 -26.99
CA LYS A 238 -16.06 9.62 -27.70
C LYS A 238 -17.25 8.86 -27.09
N LYS A 239 -17.69 9.21 -25.89
CA LYS A 239 -18.89 8.65 -25.26
C LYS A 239 -20.13 9.55 -25.44
N ALA A 240 -19.94 10.76 -25.96
CA ALA A 240 -20.99 11.74 -26.21
C ALA A 240 -21.44 11.79 -27.68
N GLU A 241 -20.68 11.16 -28.60
CA GLU A 241 -21.11 10.78 -29.96
C GLU A 241 -21.80 9.39 -29.97
#